data_AF-A0A9W8EEA4-F1
#
_entry.id   AF-A0A9W8EEA4-F1
#
_cell.length_a   1.000
_cell.length_b   1.000
_cell.length_c   1.000
_cell.angle_alpha   90.00
_cell.angle_beta   90.00
_cell.angle_gamma   90.00
#
_symmetry.space_group_name_H-M   'P 1'
#
loop_
_entity.id
_entity.type
_entity.pdbx_description
1 polymer ?
#
loop_
_entity_poly.entity_id
_entity_poly.type
_entity_poly.pdbx_seq_one_letter_code
_entity_poly.pdbx_strand_id
1 'polypeptide(L)'
;MPEPTASTSANRPTTTRPEGLQATSIPIQDKLTDILRQFRICTCQLLDASQQSWQDISPSSILRFGSLLPNDEADATTTKQPLALVQKLLDLDAQLKLALKEVEYHQGLQQQIGQVQQSVKEQDQNILDLVAKLMSSKEKLETFIRLAEKQKSAMEQAQKHMVTFSDVVPYASRLSNYTAAPPNFDPANAAGHFEPPYPSEVTMRSGLLNQKRHIAAPTTADSKETVPKLHIDSELMSSFMANHQHDAEADESLLDLDLNPDLM
;
A
#
# COMPACT_ATOMS: atom_id res chain seq x y z
N MET A 1 36.87 -33.44 10.13
CA MET A 1 35.44 -33.41 10.48
C MET A 1 34.67 -33.48 9.17
N PRO A 2 33.68 -34.39 9.07
CA PRO A 2 33.29 -35.01 7.80
C PRO A 2 32.10 -34.33 7.11
N GLU A 3 32.00 -34.59 5.80
CA GLU A 3 30.83 -34.33 4.94
C GLU A 3 29.56 -35.04 5.44
N PRO A 4 28.38 -34.54 5.05
CA PRO A 4 27.20 -35.37 4.89
C PRO A 4 26.81 -35.49 3.40
N THR A 5 26.93 -36.71 2.89
CA THR A 5 26.15 -37.23 1.75
C THR A 5 24.84 -37.81 2.29
N ALA A 6 23.70 -37.54 1.65
CA ALA A 6 22.52 -38.41 1.68
C ALA A 6 21.49 -38.05 0.59
N SER A 7 21.37 -38.96 -0.37
CA SER A 7 20.30 -39.09 -1.35
C SER A 7 18.92 -39.33 -0.72
N THR A 8 17.85 -38.81 -1.34
CA THR A 8 16.45 -39.32 -1.34
C THR A 8 15.68 -38.47 -2.38
N SER A 9 15.54 -38.85 -3.64
CA SER A 9 14.76 -39.95 -4.24
C SER A 9 13.26 -39.93 -3.91
N ALA A 10 12.47 -39.80 -4.98
CA ALA A 10 11.08 -40.24 -5.14
C ALA A 10 9.97 -39.56 -4.31
N ASN A 11 9.25 -38.61 -4.94
CA ASN A 11 7.83 -38.80 -5.28
C ASN A 11 7.27 -37.53 -5.95
N ARG A 12 7.31 -37.51 -7.29
CA ARG A 12 6.37 -36.69 -8.07
C ARG A 12 5.22 -37.62 -8.45
N PRO A 13 3.99 -37.40 -7.98
CA PRO A 13 2.85 -38.09 -8.57
C PRO A 13 2.71 -37.59 -10.01
N THR A 14 3.10 -38.43 -10.96
CA THR A 14 2.60 -38.37 -12.33
C THR A 14 1.08 -38.52 -12.25
N THR A 15 0.39 -37.39 -12.16
CA THR A 15 -1.04 -37.36 -12.47
C THR A 15 -1.13 -37.54 -13.97
N THR A 16 -1.42 -38.78 -14.35
CA THR A 16 -1.89 -39.19 -15.66
C THR A 16 -3.03 -38.25 -16.03
N ARG A 17 -2.71 -37.26 -16.87
CA ARG A 17 -3.66 -36.41 -17.57
C ARG A 17 -4.49 -37.34 -18.46
N PRO A 18 -5.82 -37.48 -18.26
CA PRO A 18 -6.65 -38.00 -19.32
C PRO A 18 -6.62 -36.97 -20.46
N GLU A 19 -5.77 -37.24 -21.44
CA GLU A 19 -5.92 -36.68 -22.77
C GLU A 19 -7.31 -37.06 -23.28
N GLY A 20 -8.08 -36.06 -23.72
CA GLY A 20 -9.35 -36.30 -24.41
C GLY A 20 -10.59 -35.74 -23.71
N LEU A 21 -10.58 -34.48 -23.27
CA LEU A 21 -11.81 -33.70 -23.20
C LEU A 21 -11.66 -32.52 -24.13
N GLN A 22 -12.07 -32.79 -25.38
CA GLN A 22 -12.16 -31.83 -26.45
C GLN A 22 -12.90 -30.59 -25.96
N ALA A 23 -12.27 -29.44 -26.15
CA ALA A 23 -12.95 -28.17 -26.18
C ALA A 23 -13.99 -28.19 -27.31
N THR A 24 -15.17 -28.77 -27.04
CA THR A 24 -16.36 -28.59 -27.86
C THR A 24 -17.14 -27.45 -27.23
N SER A 25 -16.85 -26.23 -27.71
CA SER A 25 -17.41 -24.96 -27.24
C SER A 25 -18.86 -24.77 -27.70
N ILE A 26 -19.73 -25.69 -27.31
CA ILE A 26 -21.13 -25.37 -27.09
C ILE A 26 -21.26 -25.42 -25.56
N PRO A 27 -21.61 -24.30 -24.89
CA PRO A 27 -21.70 -24.31 -23.44
C PRO A 27 -22.64 -25.45 -23.04
N ILE A 28 -22.28 -26.19 -21.99
CA ILE A 28 -23.06 -27.36 -21.52
C ILE A 28 -24.53 -26.98 -21.31
N GLN A 29 -24.76 -25.71 -20.98
CA GLN A 29 -26.08 -25.08 -20.91
C GLN A 29 -26.85 -25.16 -22.25
N ASP A 30 -26.25 -24.80 -23.38
CA ASP A 30 -26.90 -24.85 -24.69
C ASP A 30 -27.24 -26.31 -25.07
N LYS A 31 -26.30 -27.25 -24.85
CA LYS A 31 -26.54 -28.69 -25.07
C LYS A 31 -27.71 -29.21 -24.22
N LEU A 32 -27.77 -28.81 -22.95
CA LEU A 32 -28.83 -29.22 -22.03
C LEU A 32 -30.18 -28.60 -22.41
N THR A 33 -30.20 -27.33 -22.84
CA THR A 33 -31.42 -26.68 -23.33
C THR A 33 -31.94 -27.32 -24.62
N ASP A 34 -31.06 -27.74 -25.53
CA ASP A 34 -31.43 -28.43 -26.75
C ASP A 34 -32.00 -29.83 -26.47
N ILE A 35 -31.39 -30.59 -25.56
CA ILE A 35 -31.92 -31.91 -25.14
C ILE A 35 -33.31 -31.76 -24.50
N LEU A 36 -33.48 -30.78 -23.61
CA LEU A 36 -34.79 -30.51 -22.98
C LEU A 36 -35.85 -30.06 -24.00
N ARG A 37 -35.44 -29.30 -25.02
CA ARG A 37 -36.33 -28.88 -26.12
C ARG A 37 -36.77 -30.07 -26.96
N GLN A 38 -35.86 -30.99 -27.29
CA GLN A 38 -36.17 -32.21 -28.03
C GLN A 38 -37.06 -33.16 -27.24
N PHE A 39 -36.82 -33.31 -25.93
CA PHE A 39 -37.68 -34.08 -25.04
C PHE A 39 -39.11 -33.53 -25.02
N ARG A 40 -39.25 -32.21 -24.86
CA ARG A 40 -40.56 -31.54 -24.91
C ARG A 40 -41.27 -31.80 -26.25
N ILE A 41 -40.59 -31.64 -27.37
CA ILE A 41 -41.18 -31.89 -28.70
C ILE A 41 -41.64 -33.34 -28.84
N CYS A 42 -40.82 -34.32 -28.42
CA CYS A 42 -41.22 -35.74 -28.44
C CYS A 42 -42.43 -36.03 -27.55
N THR A 43 -42.49 -35.46 -26.34
CA THR A 43 -43.64 -35.65 -25.44
C THR A 43 -44.93 -35.06 -26.01
N CYS A 44 -44.85 -33.89 -26.67
CA CYS A 44 -46.00 -33.30 -27.35
C CYS A 44 -46.46 -34.17 -28.54
N GLN A 45 -45.53 -34.67 -29.34
CA GLN A 45 -45.84 -35.57 -30.47
C GLN A 45 -46.46 -36.89 -30.01
N LEU A 46 -46.01 -37.44 -28.89
CA LEU A 46 -46.58 -38.66 -28.31
C LEU A 46 -47.98 -38.42 -27.73
N LEU A 47 -48.20 -37.25 -27.13
CA LEU A 47 -49.52 -36.84 -26.64
C LEU A 47 -50.51 -36.63 -27.81
N ASP A 48 -50.08 -35.95 -28.88
CA ASP A 48 -50.89 -35.74 -30.09
C ASP A 48 -51.21 -37.06 -30.80
N ALA A 49 -50.23 -37.96 -30.92
CA ALA A 49 -50.43 -39.31 -31.47
C ALA A 49 -51.40 -40.14 -30.62
N SER A 50 -51.33 -40.00 -29.29
CA SER A 50 -52.30 -40.64 -28.41
C SER A 50 -53.70 -40.05 -28.61
N GLN A 51 -53.84 -38.73 -28.72
CA GLN A 51 -55.14 -38.06 -28.86
C GLN A 51 -55.83 -38.40 -30.19
N GLN A 52 -55.07 -38.55 -31.28
CA GLN A 52 -55.59 -39.03 -32.57
C GLN A 52 -56.11 -40.46 -32.47
N SER A 53 -55.41 -41.34 -31.74
CA SER A 53 -55.89 -42.71 -31.51
C SER A 53 -57.22 -42.79 -30.73
N TRP A 54 -57.51 -41.77 -29.89
CA TRP A 54 -58.78 -41.66 -29.19
C TRP A 54 -59.91 -41.09 -30.07
N GLN A 55 -59.59 -40.31 -31.12
CA GLN A 55 -60.59 -39.79 -32.05
C GLN A 55 -61.00 -40.80 -33.13
N ASP A 56 -60.16 -41.80 -33.42
CA ASP A 56 -60.48 -42.93 -34.33
C ASP A 56 -61.36 -44.02 -33.68
N ILE A 57 -61.80 -43.81 -32.43
CA ILE A 57 -62.80 -44.66 -31.75
C ILE A 57 -64.20 -44.24 -32.21
N SER A 58 -64.45 -44.37 -33.51
CA SER A 58 -65.78 -44.50 -34.10
C SER A 58 -66.27 -45.94 -33.91
N PRO A 59 -67.59 -46.21 -33.77
CA PRO A 59 -68.13 -47.52 -33.41
C PRO A 59 -67.74 -48.72 -34.31
N SER A 60 -67.10 -48.49 -35.46
CA SER A 60 -66.55 -49.55 -36.33
C SER A 60 -65.23 -50.18 -35.86
N SER A 61 -64.48 -49.56 -34.94
CA SER A 61 -63.14 -50.01 -34.52
C SER A 61 -63.15 -51.06 -33.39
N ILE A 62 -64.30 -51.27 -32.75
CA ILE A 62 -64.50 -52.20 -31.61
C ILE A 62 -64.25 -53.67 -32.00
N LEU A 63 -64.25 -54.00 -33.30
CA LEU A 63 -63.96 -55.35 -33.76
C LEU A 63 -62.47 -55.67 -33.93
N ARG A 64 -61.54 -54.69 -33.84
CA ARG A 64 -60.10 -54.94 -34.08
C ARG A 64 -59.29 -55.35 -32.85
N PHE A 65 -59.83 -55.24 -31.64
CA PHE A 65 -59.15 -55.67 -30.40
C PHE A 65 -59.24 -57.20 -30.15
N GLY A 66 -60.03 -57.94 -30.93
CA GLY A 66 -60.29 -59.37 -30.72
C GLY A 66 -59.46 -60.35 -31.58
N SER A 67 -58.64 -59.91 -32.53
CA SER A 67 -57.92 -60.82 -33.43
C SER A 67 -56.40 -60.77 -33.21
N LEU A 68 -55.93 -61.58 -32.26
CA LEU A 68 -54.56 -62.09 -32.28
C LEU A 68 -54.48 -63.18 -33.37
N LEU A 69 -53.90 -62.86 -34.52
CA LEU A 69 -53.05 -63.73 -35.35
C LEU A 69 -52.50 -62.93 -36.55
N PRO A 70 -51.27 -63.23 -37.01
CA PRO A 70 -50.52 -62.38 -37.93
C PRO A 70 -50.90 -62.71 -39.36
N ASN A 71 -51.30 -61.70 -40.13
CA ASN A 71 -51.24 -61.77 -41.58
C ASN A 71 -50.89 -60.40 -42.14
N ASP A 72 -50.09 -60.48 -43.18
CA ASP A 72 -49.18 -59.48 -43.71
C ASP A 72 -49.91 -58.41 -44.55
N GLU A 73 -49.26 -57.25 -44.66
CA GLU A 73 -49.44 -56.23 -45.71
C GLU A 73 -50.70 -55.34 -45.73
N ALA A 74 -50.94 -54.57 -44.66
CA ALA A 74 -51.44 -53.19 -44.74
C ALA A 74 -51.48 -52.59 -43.32
N ASP A 75 -51.08 -51.33 -43.15
CA ASP A 75 -51.08 -50.57 -41.87
C ASP A 75 -49.84 -50.77 -40.95
N ALA A 76 -48.66 -51.01 -41.51
CA ALA A 76 -47.40 -51.01 -40.74
C ALA A 76 -46.89 -49.60 -40.36
N THR A 77 -47.57 -48.52 -40.75
CA THR A 77 -47.09 -47.14 -40.57
C THR A 77 -47.60 -46.47 -39.30
N THR A 78 -48.81 -46.79 -38.81
CA THR A 78 -49.41 -46.14 -37.63
C THR A 78 -48.90 -46.71 -36.30
N THR A 79 -48.69 -48.02 -36.20
CA THR A 79 -48.22 -48.68 -34.96
C THR A 79 -46.72 -48.49 -34.68
N LYS A 80 -45.92 -48.15 -35.70
CA LYS A 80 -44.48 -47.89 -35.57
C LYS A 80 -44.14 -46.48 -35.05
N GLN A 81 -45.00 -45.48 -35.26
CA GLN A 81 -44.76 -44.10 -34.80
C GLN A 81 -44.67 -43.97 -33.27
N PRO A 82 -45.62 -44.49 -32.46
CA PRO A 82 -45.57 -44.31 -31.01
C PRO A 82 -44.41 -45.09 -30.40
N LEU A 83 -44.14 -46.31 -30.86
CA LEU A 83 -43.03 -47.12 -30.34
C LEU A 83 -41.66 -46.53 -30.69
N ALA A 84 -41.49 -45.98 -31.89
CA ALA A 84 -40.27 -45.26 -32.27
C ALA A 84 -40.08 -43.95 -31.48
N LEU A 85 -41.15 -43.25 -31.13
CA LEU A 85 -41.10 -42.06 -30.27
C LEU A 85 -40.70 -42.41 -28.84
N VAL A 86 -41.23 -43.50 -28.28
CA VAL A 86 -40.84 -43.99 -26.93
C VAL A 86 -39.36 -44.38 -26.90
N GLN A 87 -38.85 -45.04 -27.94
CA GLN A 87 -37.42 -45.37 -28.04
C GLN A 87 -36.55 -44.11 -28.09
N LYS A 88 -36.91 -43.11 -28.91
CA LYS A 88 -36.21 -41.81 -28.94
C LYS A 88 -36.25 -41.09 -27.59
N LEU A 89 -37.34 -41.17 -26.85
CA LEU A 89 -37.49 -40.55 -25.54
C LEU A 89 -36.60 -41.24 -24.49
N LEU A 90 -36.45 -42.57 -24.59
CA LEU A 90 -35.54 -43.34 -23.74
C LEU A 90 -34.07 -43.04 -24.05
N ASP A 91 -33.73 -42.86 -25.33
CA ASP A 91 -32.39 -42.42 -25.75
C ASP A 91 -32.07 -40.99 -25.28
N LEU A 92 -33.05 -40.07 -25.36
CA LEU A 92 -32.91 -38.71 -24.85
C LEU A 92 -32.79 -38.67 -23.32
N ASP A 93 -33.53 -39.50 -22.60
CA ASP A 93 -33.41 -39.64 -21.14
C ASP A 93 -32.04 -40.18 -20.74
N ALA A 94 -31.50 -41.14 -21.49
CA ALA A 94 -30.13 -41.63 -21.29
C ALA A 94 -29.09 -40.53 -21.52
N GLN A 95 -29.26 -39.70 -22.56
CA GLN A 95 -28.39 -38.56 -22.85
C GLN A 95 -28.48 -37.47 -21.77
N LEU A 96 -29.68 -37.18 -21.26
CA LEU A 96 -29.88 -36.22 -20.17
C LEU A 96 -29.19 -36.68 -18.89
N LYS A 97 -29.31 -37.96 -18.54
CA LYS A 97 -28.60 -38.54 -17.37
C LYS A 97 -27.09 -38.43 -17.49
N LEU A 98 -26.53 -38.59 -18.69
CA LEU A 98 -25.09 -38.40 -18.92
C LEU A 98 -24.69 -36.92 -18.80
N ALA A 99 -25.46 -36.01 -19.40
CA ALA A 99 -25.22 -34.57 -19.29
C ALA A 99 -25.31 -34.07 -17.84
N LEU A 100 -26.25 -34.61 -17.04
CA LEU A 100 -26.40 -34.25 -15.64
C LEU A 100 -25.15 -34.63 -14.82
N LYS A 101 -24.61 -35.84 -15.03
CA LYS A 101 -23.36 -36.27 -14.38
C LYS A 101 -22.17 -35.37 -14.76
N GLU A 102 -22.11 -34.91 -16.00
CA GLU A 102 -21.09 -33.96 -16.46
C GLU A 102 -21.23 -32.62 -15.74
N VAL A 103 -22.46 -32.10 -15.58
CA VAL A 103 -22.71 -30.87 -14.82
C VAL A 103 -22.31 -31.02 -13.35
N GLU A 104 -22.64 -32.13 -12.69
CA GLU A 104 -22.26 -32.38 -11.29
C GLU A 104 -20.72 -32.37 -11.13
N TYR A 105 -20.01 -33.00 -12.06
CA TYR A 105 -18.55 -32.98 -12.08
C TYR A 105 -17.99 -31.57 -12.24
N HIS A 106 -18.52 -30.78 -13.19
CA HIS A 106 -18.10 -29.39 -13.38
C HIS A 106 -18.42 -28.51 -12.18
N GLN A 107 -19.56 -28.74 -11.51
CA GLN A 107 -19.92 -28.02 -10.29
C GLN A 107 -18.95 -28.33 -9.14
N GLY A 108 -18.54 -29.59 -8.99
CA GLY A 108 -17.53 -29.99 -8.02
C GLY A 108 -16.18 -29.31 -8.28
N LEU A 109 -15.73 -29.30 -9.54
CA LEU A 109 -14.51 -28.57 -9.92
C LEU A 109 -14.63 -27.06 -9.67
N GLN A 110 -15.77 -26.45 -10.00
CA GLN A 110 -15.97 -25.03 -9.79
C GLN A 110 -15.92 -24.65 -8.29
N GLN A 111 -16.44 -25.51 -7.42
CA GLN A 111 -16.31 -25.33 -5.97
C GLN A 111 -14.85 -25.40 -5.52
N GLN A 112 -14.08 -26.38 -6.03
CA GLN A 112 -12.65 -26.49 -5.73
C GLN A 112 -11.87 -25.27 -6.23
N ILE A 113 -12.14 -24.81 -7.46
CA ILE A 113 -11.54 -23.59 -8.02
C ILE A 113 -11.88 -22.39 -7.12
N GLY A 114 -13.13 -22.25 -6.69
CA GLY A 114 -13.56 -21.20 -5.78
C GLY A 114 -12.81 -21.22 -4.44
N GLN A 115 -12.62 -22.41 -3.86
CA GLN A 115 -11.84 -22.58 -2.62
C GLN A 115 -10.37 -22.17 -2.80
N VAL A 116 -9.74 -22.61 -3.90
CA VAL A 116 -8.34 -22.26 -4.20
C VAL A 116 -8.21 -20.76 -4.44
N GLN A 117 -9.12 -20.15 -5.20
CA GLN A 117 -9.13 -18.70 -5.43
C GLN A 117 -9.28 -17.91 -4.12
N GLN A 118 -10.13 -18.38 -3.21
CA GLN A 118 -10.29 -17.75 -1.90
C GLN A 118 -9.00 -17.87 -1.08
N SER A 119 -8.37 -19.05 -1.06
CA SER A 119 -7.09 -19.25 -0.38
C SER A 119 -5.97 -18.38 -0.95
N VAL A 120 -5.93 -18.18 -2.27
CA VAL A 120 -4.96 -17.27 -2.93
C VAL A 120 -5.20 -15.84 -2.47
N LYS A 121 -6.45 -15.37 -2.49
CA LYS A 121 -6.78 -14.01 -2.02
C LYS A 121 -6.39 -13.77 -0.57
N GLU A 122 -6.59 -14.75 0.31
CA GLU A 122 -6.19 -14.68 1.71
C GLU A 122 -4.66 -14.61 1.86
N GLN A 123 -3.93 -15.41 1.07
CA GLN A 123 -2.46 -15.35 1.05
C GLN A 123 -1.95 -14.01 0.54
N ASP A 124 -2.55 -13.45 -0.52
CA ASP A 124 -2.19 -12.14 -1.06
C ASP A 124 -2.41 -11.04 -0.02
N GLN A 125 -3.53 -11.07 0.71
CA GLN A 125 -3.80 -10.14 1.82
C GLN A 125 -2.73 -10.25 2.91
N ASN A 126 -2.36 -11.49 3.30
CA ASN A 126 -1.32 -11.71 4.29
C ASN A 126 0.05 -11.19 3.83
N ILE A 127 0.37 -11.31 2.53
CA ILE A 127 1.61 -10.75 1.95
C ILE A 127 1.59 -9.23 2.03
N LEU A 128 0.49 -8.58 1.65
CA LEU A 128 0.36 -7.13 1.72
C LEU A 128 0.51 -6.61 3.16
N ASP A 129 -0.11 -7.29 4.12
CA ASP A 129 0.03 -6.98 5.55
C ASP A 129 1.46 -7.14 6.06
N LEU A 130 2.16 -8.19 5.62
CA LEU A 130 3.56 -8.41 5.96
C LEU A 130 4.45 -7.30 5.39
N VAL A 131 4.25 -6.93 4.13
CA VAL A 131 4.98 -5.84 3.47
C VAL A 131 4.73 -4.52 4.20
N ALA A 132 3.49 -4.21 4.56
CA ALA A 132 3.15 -3.00 5.31
C ALA A 132 3.85 -2.97 6.68
N LYS A 133 3.86 -4.09 7.42
CA LYS A 133 4.57 -4.21 8.70
C LYS A 133 6.07 -4.03 8.54
N LEU A 134 6.66 -4.61 7.49
CA LEU A 134 8.09 -4.49 7.21
C LEU A 134 8.47 -3.06 6.86
N MET A 135 7.68 -2.36 6.04
CA MET A 135 7.88 -0.95 5.71
C MET A 135 7.78 -0.06 6.95
N SER A 136 6.77 -0.26 7.80
CA SER A 136 6.65 0.48 9.06
C SER A 136 7.82 0.21 10.01
N SER A 137 8.30 -1.04 10.09
CA SER A 137 9.47 -1.38 10.89
C SER A 137 10.75 -0.75 10.34
N LYS A 138 10.92 -0.73 9.03
CA LYS A 138 12.05 -0.08 8.35
C LYS A 138 12.08 1.41 8.67
N GLU A 139 10.96 2.10 8.52
CA GLU A 139 10.84 3.54 8.82
C GLU A 139 11.18 3.84 10.30
N LYS A 140 10.69 3.01 11.24
CA LYS A 140 11.05 3.13 12.66
C LYS A 140 12.54 2.94 12.91
N LEU A 141 13.17 2.01 12.19
CA LEU A 141 14.61 1.80 12.32
C LEU A 141 15.42 2.96 11.74
N GLU A 142 15.01 3.49 10.59
CA GLU A 142 15.64 4.65 9.96
C GLU A 142 15.54 5.91 10.85
N THR A 143 14.38 6.15 11.45
CA THR A 143 14.21 7.24 12.41
C THR A 143 15.07 7.05 13.65
N PHE A 144 15.18 5.82 14.16
CA PHE A 144 16.07 5.51 15.28
C PHE A 144 17.55 5.74 14.93
N ILE A 145 17.99 5.32 13.74
CA ILE A 145 19.36 5.55 13.25
C ILE A 145 19.64 7.05 13.16
N ARG A 146 18.74 7.83 12.53
CA ARG A 146 18.89 9.30 12.43
C ARG A 146 18.97 9.97 13.80
N LEU A 147 18.15 9.51 14.77
CA LEU A 147 18.19 10.03 16.13
C LEU A 147 19.52 9.69 16.82
N ALA A 148 19.99 8.46 16.68
CA ALA A 148 21.26 8.01 17.24
C ALA A 148 22.45 8.76 16.64
N GLU A 149 22.45 9.03 15.34
CA GLU A 149 23.47 9.84 14.66
C GLU A 149 23.45 11.30 15.17
N LYS A 150 22.26 11.89 15.31
CA LYS A 150 22.12 13.23 15.89
C LYS A 150 22.63 13.27 17.34
N GLN A 151 22.30 12.27 18.14
CA GLN A 151 22.77 12.17 19.52
C GLN A 151 24.30 12.02 19.57
N LYS A 152 24.87 11.17 18.72
CA LYS A 152 26.32 11.00 18.60
C LYS A 152 27.00 12.32 18.22
N SER A 153 26.50 13.02 17.22
CA SER A 153 27.04 14.34 16.81
C SER A 153 26.95 15.36 17.96
N ALA A 154 25.83 15.41 18.68
CA ALA A 154 25.68 16.28 19.85
C ALA A 154 26.66 15.92 20.98
N MET A 155 26.91 14.63 21.22
CA MET A 155 27.90 14.18 22.20
C MET A 155 29.32 14.54 21.78
N GLU A 156 29.68 14.40 20.50
CA GLU A 156 30.98 14.81 19.97
C GLU A 156 31.19 16.33 20.10
N GLN A 157 30.17 17.13 19.79
CA GLN A 157 30.21 18.58 19.98
C GLN A 157 30.34 18.96 21.46
N ALA A 158 29.58 18.31 22.35
CA ALA A 158 29.67 18.53 23.79
C ALA A 158 31.03 18.11 24.36
N GLN A 159 31.63 17.04 23.84
CA GLN A 159 32.96 16.61 24.23
C GLN A 159 34.04 17.58 23.74
N LYS A 160 33.91 18.11 22.51
CA LYS A 160 34.82 19.14 21.97
C LYS A 160 34.71 20.45 22.76
N HIS A 161 33.49 20.84 23.11
CA HIS A 161 33.18 22.04 23.88
C HIS A 161 32.77 21.68 25.31
N MET A 162 33.65 20.98 26.02
CA MET A 162 33.40 20.59 27.41
C MET A 162 33.37 21.85 28.30
N VAL A 163 32.17 22.25 28.74
CA VAL A 163 32.00 23.38 29.66
C VAL A 163 32.09 22.87 31.10
N THR A 164 32.98 23.46 31.88
CA THR A 164 33.17 23.10 33.29
C THR A 164 32.07 23.72 34.15
N PHE A 165 31.62 23.01 35.19
CA PHE A 165 30.65 23.53 36.16
C PHE A 165 31.10 24.86 36.80
N SER A 166 32.41 25.05 36.95
CA SER A 166 33.02 26.31 37.42
C SER A 166 32.62 27.53 36.60
N ASP A 167 32.32 27.36 35.31
CA ASP A 167 32.05 28.45 34.39
C ASP A 167 30.54 28.65 34.20
N VAL A 168 29.77 27.56 34.23
CA VAL A 168 28.31 27.57 34.09
C VAL A 168 27.64 28.25 35.27
N VAL A 169 28.01 27.92 36.50
CA VAL A 169 27.39 28.47 37.72
C VAL A 169 27.50 30.00 37.81
N PRO A 170 28.71 30.61 37.69
CA PRO A 170 28.81 32.07 37.75
C PRO A 170 28.18 32.75 36.53
N TYR A 171 28.16 32.10 35.36
CA TYR A 171 27.45 32.64 34.20
C TYR A 171 25.92 32.62 34.40
N ALA A 172 25.37 31.50 34.86
CA ALA A 172 23.94 31.35 35.17
C ALA A 172 23.51 32.33 36.27
N SER A 173 24.31 32.53 37.31
CA SER A 173 24.05 33.53 38.35
C SER A 173 24.02 34.96 37.79
N ARG A 174 24.91 35.30 36.85
CA ARG A 174 24.87 36.60 36.17
C ARG A 174 23.63 36.75 35.30
N LEU A 175 23.28 35.71 34.54
CA LEU A 175 22.12 35.72 33.65
C LEU A 175 20.80 35.81 34.42
N SER A 176 20.71 35.18 35.59
CA SER A 176 19.50 35.20 36.44
C SER A 176 19.04 36.61 36.81
N ASN A 177 19.95 37.58 36.91
CA ASN A 177 19.61 38.98 37.21
C ASN A 177 18.86 39.69 36.07
N TYR A 178 18.92 39.14 34.85
CA TYR A 178 18.30 39.69 33.63
C TYR A 178 17.08 38.89 33.14
N THR A 179 16.96 37.62 33.54
CA THR A 179 15.96 36.69 32.97
C THR A 179 14.77 36.43 33.89
N ALA A 180 14.91 36.58 35.20
CA ALA A 180 13.85 36.32 36.16
C ALA A 180 13.65 37.50 37.11
N ALA A 181 12.39 37.93 37.27
CA ALA A 181 12.03 38.82 38.36
C ALA A 181 12.15 38.04 39.69
N PRO A 182 12.85 38.57 40.72
CA PRO A 182 12.94 37.91 42.02
C PRO A 182 11.53 37.62 42.60
N PRO A 183 11.35 36.57 43.42
CA PRO A 183 10.04 36.18 43.96
C PRO A 183 9.28 37.28 44.74
N ASN A 184 9.97 38.32 45.21
CA ASN A 184 9.41 39.49 45.91
C ASN A 184 9.50 40.79 45.09
N PHE A 185 9.54 40.72 43.76
CA PHE A 185 9.62 41.90 42.90
C PHE A 185 8.31 42.68 42.92
N ASP A 186 8.34 43.87 43.54
CA ASP A 186 7.25 44.84 43.49
C ASP A 186 7.53 45.87 42.37
N PRO A 187 6.69 45.97 41.32
CA PRO A 187 6.89 46.92 40.24
C PRO A 187 6.78 48.40 40.70
N ALA A 188 6.19 48.68 41.86
CA ALA A 188 6.10 50.03 42.42
C ALA A 188 7.37 50.46 43.18
N ASN A 189 8.19 49.50 43.63
CA ASN A 189 9.43 49.76 44.36
C ASN A 189 10.56 48.92 43.76
N ALA A 190 10.95 49.27 42.54
CA ALA A 190 12.03 48.63 41.76
C ALA A 190 13.44 48.91 42.32
N ALA A 191 13.60 48.90 43.64
CA ALA A 191 14.87 49.11 44.34
C ALA A 191 15.69 47.82 44.52
N GLY A 192 15.32 46.74 43.82
CA GLY A 192 16.01 45.44 43.87
C GLY A 192 17.03 45.25 42.74
N HIS A 193 17.86 44.21 42.88
CA HIS A 193 18.85 43.76 41.88
C HIS A 193 18.21 43.11 40.65
N PHE A 194 17.27 43.79 40.00
CA PHE A 194 16.66 43.36 38.74
C PHE A 194 17.05 44.34 37.65
N GLU A 195 17.82 43.85 36.67
CA GLU A 195 18.18 44.64 35.50
C GLU A 195 17.20 44.34 34.36
N PRO A 196 16.84 45.36 33.55
CA PRO A 196 15.96 45.13 32.42
C PRO A 196 16.60 44.15 31.41
N PRO A 197 15.79 43.36 30.68
CA PRO A 197 16.29 42.33 29.76
C PRO A 197 17.08 42.90 28.56
N TYR A 198 16.98 44.20 28.32
CA TYR A 198 17.75 44.93 27.31
C TYR A 198 18.44 46.14 27.97
N PRO A 199 19.61 46.55 27.45
CA PRO A 199 20.32 47.70 28.00
C PRO A 199 19.46 48.97 27.89
N SER A 200 19.40 49.73 28.99
CA SER A 200 18.68 51.02 29.00
C SER A 200 19.40 52.06 28.13
N GLU A 201 18.67 53.06 27.64
CA GLU A 201 19.26 54.14 26.83
C GLU A 201 20.40 54.86 27.58
N VAL A 202 20.26 55.04 28.90
CA VAL A 202 21.29 55.65 29.74
C VAL A 202 22.55 54.77 29.76
N THR A 203 22.39 53.46 29.96
CA THR A 203 23.50 52.49 29.91
C THR A 203 24.16 52.51 28.54
N MET A 204 23.37 52.51 27.45
CA MET A 204 23.88 52.57 26.08
C MET A 204 24.68 53.85 25.84
N ARG A 205 24.14 55.02 26.21
CA ARG A 205 24.81 56.33 26.07
C ARG A 205 26.09 56.42 26.90
N SER A 206 26.12 55.80 28.08
CA SER A 206 27.30 55.74 28.95
C SER A 206 28.36 54.72 28.48
N GLY A 207 28.04 53.84 27.54
CA GLY A 207 28.93 52.78 27.09
C GLY A 207 30.19 53.28 26.40
N LEU A 208 31.24 52.46 26.44
CA LEU A 208 32.57 52.76 25.88
C LEU A 208 32.52 53.19 24.40
N LEU A 209 31.59 52.62 23.62
CA LEU A 209 31.39 52.97 22.22
C LEU A 209 30.96 54.43 22.04
N ASN A 210 30.03 54.92 22.88
CA ASN A 210 29.56 56.30 22.84
C ASN A 210 30.59 57.27 23.42
N GLN A 211 31.32 56.85 24.47
CA GLN A 211 32.44 57.65 25.01
C GLN A 211 33.54 57.89 23.97
N LYS A 212 33.93 56.84 23.22
CA LYS A 212 34.90 56.96 22.13
C LYS A 212 34.41 57.86 20.99
N ARG A 213 33.11 57.89 20.71
CA ARG A 213 32.49 58.79 19.73
C ARG A 213 32.57 60.26 20.16
N HIS A 214 32.42 60.54 21.46
CA HIS A 214 32.61 61.90 22.00
C HIS A 214 34.08 62.35 22.03
N ILE A 215 35.03 61.42 22.11
CA ILE A 215 36.48 61.72 22.03
C ILE A 215 36.90 62.00 20.57
N ALA A 216 36.24 61.40 19.58
CA ALA A 216 36.50 61.62 18.16
C ALA A 216 35.78 62.85 17.56
N ALA A 217 34.96 63.56 18.34
CA ALA A 217 34.34 64.81 17.92
C ALA A 217 35.27 66.00 18.29
N PRO A 218 35.73 66.82 17.34
CA PRO A 218 36.69 67.87 17.62
C PRO A 218 36.02 69.05 18.33
N THR A 219 36.17 69.15 19.65
CA THR A 219 36.04 70.43 20.35
C THR A 219 37.26 71.28 20.00
N THR A 220 37.03 72.35 19.25
CA THR A 220 37.95 73.46 19.07
C THR A 220 38.21 74.15 20.42
N ALA A 221 39.28 73.78 21.12
CA ALA A 221 39.96 74.62 22.13
C ALA A 221 41.26 73.94 22.58
N ASP A 222 42.34 74.36 21.94
CA ASP A 222 43.68 74.61 22.48
C ASP A 222 44.15 73.83 23.73
N SER A 223 45.03 72.83 23.54
CA SER A 223 46.29 72.60 24.31
C SER A 223 46.93 71.24 23.98
N LYS A 224 48.09 71.30 23.29
CA LYS A 224 49.18 70.30 23.16
C LYS A 224 48.84 68.82 23.43
N GLU A 225 48.60 68.08 22.36
CA GLU A 225 48.49 66.63 22.34
C GLU A 225 49.86 65.98 22.08
N THR A 226 50.36 65.19 23.03
CA THR A 226 51.42 64.21 22.79
C THR A 226 50.71 62.88 22.51
N VAL A 227 50.69 62.47 21.26
CA VAL A 227 49.96 61.28 20.77
C VAL A 227 50.64 59.99 21.25
N PRO A 228 50.01 59.12 22.06
CA PRO A 228 50.48 57.75 22.19
C PRO A 228 50.01 56.95 20.98
N LYS A 229 50.96 56.53 20.12
CA LYS A 229 50.71 55.56 19.05
C LYS A 229 50.23 54.24 19.65
N LEU A 230 48.96 53.91 19.48
CA LEU A 230 48.46 52.55 19.69
C LEU A 230 48.88 51.70 18.48
N HIS A 231 49.80 50.75 18.70
CA HIS A 231 50.17 49.72 17.76
C HIS A 231 48.99 48.76 17.63
N ILE A 232 48.30 48.77 16.50
CA ILE A 232 47.32 47.73 16.16
C ILE A 232 48.12 46.61 15.50
N ASP A 233 48.22 45.46 16.17
CA ASP A 233 48.98 44.32 15.67
C ASP A 233 48.34 43.76 14.40
N SER A 234 49.05 43.95 13.28
CA SER A 234 48.65 43.50 11.95
C SER A 234 48.43 41.98 11.87
N GLU A 235 49.04 41.21 12.78
CA GLU A 235 48.83 39.77 12.90
C GLU A 235 47.42 39.40 13.37
N LEU A 236 46.82 40.19 14.27
CA LEU A 236 45.48 39.90 14.79
C LEU A 236 44.41 40.15 13.71
N MET A 237 44.61 41.16 12.86
CA MET A 237 43.74 41.45 11.71
C MET A 237 43.90 40.37 10.62
N SER A 238 45.12 39.89 10.39
CA SER A 238 45.41 38.81 9.45
C SER A 238 44.77 37.48 9.88
N SER A 239 44.80 37.15 11.18
CA SER A 239 44.15 35.95 11.72
C SER A 239 42.63 35.98 11.58
N PHE A 240 42.00 37.16 11.70
CA PHE A 240 40.56 37.30 11.52
C PHE A 240 40.12 37.11 10.06
N MET A 241 40.95 37.53 9.09
CA MET A 241 40.68 37.31 7.67
C MET A 241 41.05 35.89 7.20
N ALA A 242 42.07 35.28 7.80
CA ALA A 242 42.47 33.90 7.49
C ALA A 242 41.43 32.85 7.94
N ASN A 243 40.63 33.14 8.96
CA ASN A 243 39.55 32.24 9.44
C ASN A 243 38.20 32.48 8.76
N HIS A 244 38.11 33.42 7.81
CA HIS A 244 36.97 33.55 6.90
C HIS A 244 37.44 33.27 5.48
N GLN A 245 37.83 32.01 5.26
CA GLN A 245 37.76 31.43 3.93
C GLN A 245 36.28 31.37 3.56
N HIS A 246 35.83 32.40 2.83
CA HIS A 246 34.62 32.31 2.05
C HIS A 246 34.79 31.11 1.13
N ASP A 247 34.03 30.04 1.39
CA ASP A 247 33.70 29.03 0.39
C ASP A 247 32.92 29.73 -0.72
N ALA A 248 33.63 30.36 -1.66
CA ALA A 248 33.06 31.00 -2.85
C ALA A 248 32.40 29.99 -3.81
N GLU A 249 32.46 28.70 -3.48
CA GLU A 249 31.81 27.61 -4.23
C GLU A 249 30.38 27.32 -3.71
N ALA A 250 29.97 27.84 -2.55
CA ALA A 250 28.64 27.59 -1.98
C ALA A 250 27.56 28.61 -2.41
N ASP A 251 27.96 29.79 -2.90
CA ASP A 251 27.02 30.86 -3.28
C ASP A 251 26.47 30.72 -4.71
N GLU A 252 27.10 29.93 -5.59
CA GLU A 252 26.58 29.63 -6.93
C GLU A 252 25.39 28.65 -6.88
N SER A 253 25.22 27.90 -5.78
CA SER A 253 24.06 27.00 -5.59
C SER A 253 22.84 27.70 -4.95
N LEU A 254 23.00 28.93 -4.45
CA LEU A 254 21.90 29.71 -3.86
C LEU A 254 21.13 30.51 -4.92
N LEU A 255 21.73 30.73 -6.09
CA LEU A 255 21.13 31.47 -7.22
C LEU A 255 20.44 30.57 -8.26
N ASP A 256 20.51 29.24 -8.11
CA ASP A 256 19.87 28.25 -8.99
C ASP A 256 18.51 27.75 -8.44
N LEU A 257 17.83 28.57 -7.62
CA LEU A 257 16.42 28.36 -7.31
C LEU A 257 15.57 28.69 -8.54
N ASP A 258 15.35 27.67 -9.37
CA ASP A 258 14.39 27.63 -10.47
C ASP A 258 13.02 28.20 -10.03
N LEU A 259 12.73 29.42 -10.52
CA LEU A 259 11.53 30.21 -10.26
C LEU A 259 10.37 29.81 -11.21
N ASN A 260 10.20 28.51 -11.49
CA ASN A 260 9.05 28.02 -12.25
C ASN A 260 8.07 27.22 -11.36
N PRO A 261 7.16 27.89 -10.64
CA PRO A 261 6.06 27.24 -9.95
C PRO A 261 4.84 27.10 -10.88
N ASP A 262 4.98 26.35 -11.98
CA ASP A 262 3.83 26.03 -12.85
C ASP A 262 3.93 24.61 -13.40
N LEU A 263 3.58 23.62 -12.57
CA LEU A 263 2.93 22.36 -12.96
C LEU A 263 2.54 21.55 -11.71
N MET A 264 1.26 21.65 -11.32
CA MET A 264 0.39 20.71 -10.56
C MET A 264 -0.57 21.46 -9.65
#